data_AF-A0A9P4HAW8-F1
#
_entry.id   AF-A0A9P4HAW8-F1
#
_cell.length_a   1.000
_cell.length_b   1.000
_cell.length_c   1.000
_cell.angle_alpha   90.00
_cell.angle_beta   90.00
_cell.angle_gamma   90.00
#
_symmetry.space_group_name_H-M   'P 1'
#
loop_
_entity.id
_entity.type
_entity.pdbx_description
1 polymer ?
#
loop_
_entity_poly.entity_id
_entity_poly.type
_entity_poly.pdbx_seq_one_letter_code
_entity_poly.pdbx_strand_id
1 'polypeptide(L)'
;MNFMPLSFQQTSSNANADINIIFHSLGHDDTRYGFTTMVSDGVYLQSGNINITLNDDYAWTDDRLFSYTATHEIGHALGLSHSAVESAVMFAYFGGYIRPLHPDDMMGIHSIYGWKNPKWSRIDSNAGTRDLIQVTTNASTVSGIDGLYQMRSNGQVFRSNNGVWTLINNDPNTAQITGSNGRLFQRHTDGSTWLWTGNGQAWTYIGAASDNVIDIVAASDQLYSRRKDGWVARWTGSGSSWVSVEQPTASVSKQITITDTKTLWNLLSTGNLVRSTWPHSSGSWQIVDINTANIAIAVGGNEFYKLQSDGLVVWLNMKEYYWQIIENAGSVAVYASGDYLYSKHGDGTVWRYTGTQYVWEQLDGGRDISSVVGDRSGNVWEMLGDGDVLRLVS
;
A
#
# COMPACT_ATOMS: atom_id res chain seq x y z
N MET A 1 -8.92 -7.54 7.97
CA MET A 1 -9.95 -6.51 8.26
C MET A 1 -11.15 -6.82 7.38
N ASN A 2 -12.37 -6.59 7.85
CA ASN A 2 -13.57 -6.82 7.03
C ASN A 2 -13.76 -5.61 6.11
N PHE A 3 -13.46 -5.79 4.82
CA PHE A 3 -13.40 -4.74 3.82
C PHE A 3 -14.78 -4.34 3.28
N MET A 4 -15.79 -5.20 3.48
CA MET A 4 -17.14 -4.96 3.03
C MET A 4 -17.92 -4.15 4.09
N PRO A 5 -18.83 -3.25 3.68
CA PRO A 5 -19.76 -2.55 4.58
C PRO A 5 -20.92 -3.45 5.06
N LEU A 6 -20.66 -4.75 5.23
CA LEU A 6 -21.63 -5.74 5.67
C LEU A 6 -21.25 -6.29 7.04
N SER A 7 -22.27 -6.48 7.89
CA SER A 7 -22.16 -7.17 9.17
C SER A 7 -23.14 -8.34 9.18
N PHE A 8 -22.64 -9.53 9.48
CA PHE A 8 -23.47 -10.72 9.64
C PHE A 8 -23.71 -10.98 11.12
N GLN A 9 -24.96 -11.27 11.47
CA GLN A 9 -25.35 -11.65 12.82
C GLN A 9 -26.27 -12.86 12.74
N GLN A 10 -25.98 -13.90 13.52
CA GLN A 10 -26.89 -15.03 13.66
C GLN A 10 -28.15 -14.56 14.40
N THR A 11 -29.32 -14.85 13.83
CA THR A 11 -30.60 -14.57 14.47
C THR A 11 -30.95 -15.64 15.51
N SER A 12 -31.87 -15.33 16.42
CA SER A 12 -32.45 -16.36 17.29
C SER A 12 -33.27 -17.35 16.46
N SER A 13 -33.42 -18.58 16.95
CA SER A 13 -34.10 -19.67 16.25
C SER A 13 -35.58 -19.40 15.87
N ASN A 14 -36.18 -18.35 16.44
CA ASN A 14 -37.55 -17.93 16.23
C ASN A 14 -37.68 -16.57 15.51
N ALA A 15 -36.57 -15.98 15.07
CA ALA A 15 -36.56 -14.72 14.32
C ALA A 15 -36.34 -14.98 12.83
N ASN A 16 -36.96 -14.16 11.98
CA ASN A 16 -36.73 -14.20 10.54
C ASN A 16 -35.31 -13.73 10.23
N ALA A 17 -34.54 -14.57 9.52
CA ALA A 17 -33.22 -14.22 9.02
C ALA A 17 -33.30 -13.66 7.59
N ASP A 18 -32.38 -12.76 7.24
CA ASP A 18 -32.26 -12.22 5.87
C ASP A 18 -31.79 -13.30 4.89
N ILE A 19 -30.91 -14.19 5.36
CA ILE A 19 -30.36 -15.34 4.64
C ILE A 19 -30.57 -16.57 5.52
N ASN A 20 -31.27 -17.58 5.00
CA ASN A 20 -31.42 -18.88 5.65
C ASN A 20 -30.43 -19.88 5.06
N ILE A 21 -29.71 -20.60 5.92
CA ILE A 21 -28.86 -21.72 5.51
C ILE A 21 -29.58 -23.02 5.91
N ILE A 22 -29.87 -23.85 4.92
CA ILE A 22 -30.69 -25.05 5.06
C ILE A 22 -29.89 -26.26 4.57
N PHE A 23 -29.92 -27.34 5.34
CA PHE A 23 -29.45 -28.66 4.90
C PHE A 23 -30.68 -29.49 4.53
N HIS A 24 -30.73 -29.98 3.29
CA HIS A 24 -31.84 -30.76 2.77
C HIS A 24 -31.32 -31.73 1.70
N SER A 25 -31.70 -33.01 1.80
CA SER A 25 -31.56 -33.98 0.71
C SER A 25 -32.24 -33.47 -0.57
N LEU A 26 -31.53 -33.48 -1.70
CA LEU A 26 -32.09 -33.06 -2.99
C LEU A 26 -32.59 -34.25 -3.82
N GLY A 27 -32.38 -35.47 -3.30
CA GLY A 27 -32.76 -36.71 -3.94
C GLY A 27 -31.56 -37.38 -4.58
N HIS A 28 -31.61 -38.71 -4.61
CA HIS A 28 -30.48 -39.57 -4.99
C HIS A 28 -29.83 -39.24 -6.34
N ASP A 29 -30.62 -38.75 -7.31
CA ASP A 29 -30.17 -38.46 -8.67
C ASP A 29 -29.68 -37.01 -8.87
N ASP A 30 -29.82 -36.14 -7.86
CA ASP A 30 -29.37 -34.75 -7.94
C ASP A 30 -27.90 -34.62 -7.50
N THR A 31 -27.06 -34.19 -8.44
CA THR A 31 -25.61 -34.10 -8.25
C THR A 31 -25.14 -32.71 -7.79
N ARG A 32 -26.07 -31.80 -7.51
CA ARG A 32 -25.72 -30.46 -7.01
C ARG A 32 -25.30 -30.55 -5.55
N TYR A 33 -24.17 -29.92 -5.23
CA TYR A 33 -23.71 -29.78 -3.85
C TYR A 33 -24.54 -28.77 -3.05
N GLY A 34 -25.09 -27.77 -3.74
CA GLY A 34 -25.95 -26.75 -3.16
C GLY A 34 -26.54 -25.86 -4.24
N PHE A 35 -27.43 -24.97 -3.82
CA PHE A 35 -27.93 -23.89 -4.65
C PHE A 35 -28.51 -22.78 -3.78
N THR A 36 -28.54 -21.57 -4.34
CA THR A 36 -29.16 -20.40 -3.71
C THR A 36 -30.45 -20.05 -4.43
N THR A 37 -31.52 -19.85 -3.67
CA THR A 37 -32.78 -19.28 -4.18
C THR A 37 -32.99 -17.90 -3.58
N MET A 38 -33.45 -16.98 -4.42
CA MET A 38 -33.81 -15.63 -4.02
C MET A 38 -35.08 -15.20 -4.76
N VAL A 39 -35.99 -14.52 -4.07
CA VAL A 39 -37.13 -13.84 -4.71
C VAL A 39 -36.68 -12.45 -5.12
N SER A 40 -36.55 -12.20 -6.42
CA SER A 40 -36.17 -10.90 -6.99
C SER A 40 -37.39 -10.26 -7.66
N ASP A 41 -37.80 -9.08 -7.21
CA ASP A 41 -38.82 -8.24 -7.87
C ASP A 41 -38.19 -7.25 -8.89
N GLY A 42 -36.90 -7.37 -9.13
CA GLY A 42 -36.15 -6.56 -10.09
C GLY A 42 -35.76 -5.16 -9.60
N VAL A 43 -36.12 -4.77 -8.36
CA VAL A 43 -35.83 -3.42 -7.84
C VAL A 43 -35.29 -3.43 -6.40
N TYR A 44 -35.66 -4.41 -5.56
CA TYR A 44 -35.14 -4.56 -4.20
C TYR A 44 -34.85 -6.02 -3.84
N LEU A 45 -33.74 -6.29 -3.12
CA LEU A 45 -33.58 -7.54 -2.39
C LEU A 45 -34.57 -7.51 -1.21
N GLN A 46 -35.65 -8.29 -1.28
CA GLN A 46 -36.57 -8.40 -0.15
C GLN A 46 -35.89 -9.20 0.97
N SER A 47 -35.60 -8.54 2.09
CA SER A 47 -35.00 -9.18 3.27
C SER A 47 -35.93 -10.29 3.76
N GLY A 48 -35.44 -11.54 3.84
CA GLY A 48 -36.20 -12.68 4.37
C GLY A 48 -36.49 -13.83 3.41
N ASN A 49 -36.13 -13.73 2.11
CA ASN A 49 -36.42 -14.77 1.11
C ASN A 49 -35.18 -15.24 0.34
N ILE A 50 -34.03 -15.30 0.99
CA ILE A 50 -32.82 -15.92 0.43
C ILE A 50 -32.58 -17.25 1.16
N ASN A 51 -32.57 -18.35 0.43
CA ASN A 51 -32.25 -19.67 0.97
C ASN A 51 -31.01 -20.23 0.27
N ILE A 52 -29.94 -20.40 1.04
CA ILE A 52 -28.81 -21.25 0.67
C ILE A 52 -29.17 -22.67 1.08
N THR A 53 -29.35 -23.55 0.10
CA THR A 53 -29.62 -24.97 0.34
C THR A 53 -28.36 -25.76 0.06
N LEU A 54 -27.86 -26.47 1.07
CA LEU A 54 -26.76 -27.42 0.95
C LEU A 54 -27.33 -28.83 0.90
N ASN A 55 -26.86 -29.62 -0.06
CA ASN A 55 -27.38 -30.95 -0.30
C ASN A 55 -26.89 -31.92 0.80
N ASP A 56 -27.83 -32.38 1.63
CA ASP A 56 -27.56 -33.27 2.76
C ASP A 56 -27.36 -34.75 2.34
N ASP A 57 -27.50 -35.05 1.04
CA ASP A 57 -27.08 -36.35 0.48
C ASP A 57 -25.55 -36.51 0.46
N TYR A 58 -24.80 -35.40 0.61
CA TYR A 58 -23.35 -35.42 0.81
C TYR A 58 -22.99 -35.38 2.29
N ALA A 59 -22.04 -36.22 2.70
CA ALA A 59 -21.65 -36.33 4.11
C ALA A 59 -20.85 -35.13 4.66
N TRP A 60 -20.49 -34.15 3.82
CA TRP A 60 -19.71 -32.95 4.16
C TRP A 60 -18.46 -33.23 5.03
N THR A 61 -17.80 -34.36 4.82
CA THR A 61 -16.63 -34.77 5.62
C THR A 61 -15.33 -34.08 5.23
N ASP A 62 -15.30 -33.37 4.09
CA ASP A 62 -14.21 -32.48 3.69
C ASP A 62 -14.63 -31.02 3.89
N ASP A 63 -14.15 -30.41 4.98
CA ASP A 63 -14.40 -29.00 5.31
C ASP A 63 -14.04 -28.05 4.17
N ARG A 64 -13.09 -28.42 3.30
CA ARG A 64 -12.69 -27.58 2.18
C ARG A 64 -13.78 -27.55 1.11
N LEU A 65 -14.38 -28.71 0.81
CA LEU A 65 -15.47 -28.80 -0.16
C LEU A 65 -16.70 -28.06 0.37
N PHE A 66 -17.05 -28.28 1.65
CA PHE A 66 -18.11 -27.53 2.31
C PHE A 66 -17.85 -26.01 2.24
N SER A 67 -16.65 -25.57 2.63
CA SER A 67 -16.31 -24.14 2.63
C SER A 67 -16.36 -23.54 1.23
N TYR A 68 -15.89 -24.26 0.21
CA TYR A 68 -15.96 -23.82 -1.18
C TYR A 68 -17.41 -23.66 -1.65
N THR A 69 -18.24 -24.69 -1.48
CA THR A 69 -19.65 -24.63 -1.87
C THR A 69 -20.40 -23.55 -1.09
N ALA A 70 -20.23 -23.50 0.22
CA ALA A 70 -20.85 -22.46 1.05
C ALA A 70 -20.40 -21.06 0.62
N THR A 71 -19.13 -20.84 0.27
CA THR A 71 -18.64 -19.54 -0.22
C THR A 71 -19.28 -19.17 -1.56
N HIS A 72 -19.41 -20.12 -2.49
CA HIS A 72 -20.08 -19.92 -3.78
C HIS A 72 -21.55 -19.52 -3.59
N GLU A 73 -22.28 -20.27 -2.76
CA GLU A 73 -23.69 -19.99 -2.49
C GLU A 73 -23.89 -18.69 -1.69
N ILE A 74 -23.01 -18.38 -0.74
CA ILE A 74 -23.00 -17.06 -0.08
C ILE A 74 -22.77 -15.95 -1.10
N GLY A 75 -21.89 -16.15 -2.09
CA GLY A 75 -21.70 -15.20 -3.18
C GLY A 75 -22.99 -14.91 -3.93
N HIS A 76 -23.76 -15.94 -4.28
CA HIS A 76 -25.11 -15.79 -4.85
C HIS A 76 -26.08 -15.09 -3.90
N ALA A 77 -26.08 -15.46 -2.62
CA ALA A 77 -26.94 -14.82 -1.62
C ALA A 77 -26.62 -13.32 -1.46
N LEU A 78 -25.38 -12.93 -1.72
CA LEU A 78 -24.93 -11.54 -1.76
C LEU A 78 -25.06 -10.90 -3.16
N GLY A 79 -25.76 -11.54 -4.10
CA GLY A 79 -26.09 -10.96 -5.40
C GLY A 79 -25.06 -11.16 -6.51
N LEU A 80 -24.00 -11.92 -6.29
CA LEU A 80 -23.08 -12.28 -7.37
C LEU A 80 -23.74 -13.27 -8.33
N SER A 81 -23.56 -13.03 -9.63
CA SER A 81 -23.85 -14.02 -10.66
C SER A 81 -22.65 -14.94 -10.86
N HIS A 82 -22.82 -16.02 -11.64
CA HIS A 82 -21.68 -16.84 -12.02
C HIS A 82 -20.62 -16.01 -12.75
N SER A 83 -19.37 -16.22 -12.39
CA SER A 83 -18.22 -15.68 -13.10
C SER A 83 -17.99 -16.42 -14.42
N ALA A 84 -17.52 -15.69 -15.43
CA ALA A 84 -16.97 -16.28 -16.65
C ALA A 84 -15.51 -16.74 -16.49
N VAL A 85 -14.86 -16.38 -15.37
CA VAL A 85 -13.48 -16.74 -15.07
C VAL A 85 -13.47 -18.11 -14.41
N GLU A 86 -12.92 -19.10 -15.11
CA GLU A 86 -12.94 -20.48 -14.64
C GLU A 86 -12.29 -20.65 -13.25
N SER A 87 -11.24 -19.86 -12.96
CA SER A 87 -10.53 -19.87 -11.68
C SER A 87 -11.26 -19.21 -10.51
N ALA A 88 -12.41 -18.58 -10.74
CA ALA A 88 -13.20 -17.94 -9.71
C ALA A 88 -13.99 -18.93 -8.87
N VAL A 89 -14.20 -18.61 -7.59
CA VAL A 89 -15.12 -19.38 -6.74
C VAL A 89 -16.51 -19.30 -7.34
N MET A 90 -16.93 -18.15 -7.87
CA MET A 90 -18.23 -17.97 -8.53
C MET A 90 -18.34 -18.61 -9.91
N PHE A 91 -17.36 -19.38 -10.40
CA PHE A 91 -17.51 -20.09 -11.68
C PHE A 91 -18.60 -21.18 -11.58
N ALA A 92 -19.47 -21.25 -12.60
CA ALA A 92 -20.70 -22.05 -12.57
C ALA A 92 -20.52 -23.57 -12.39
N TYR A 93 -19.34 -24.10 -12.73
CA TYR A 93 -19.08 -25.54 -12.72
C TYR A 93 -17.95 -25.90 -11.77
N PHE A 94 -18.23 -26.79 -10.82
CA PHE A 94 -17.20 -27.38 -9.99
C PHE A 94 -16.42 -28.45 -10.77
N GLY A 95 -15.22 -28.09 -11.24
CA GLY A 95 -14.33 -29.00 -11.97
C GLY A 95 -13.59 -30.02 -11.10
N GLY A 96 -13.98 -30.22 -9.83
CA GLY A 96 -13.28 -31.10 -8.90
C GLY A 96 -12.10 -30.46 -8.15
N TYR A 97 -11.87 -29.16 -8.34
CA TYR A 97 -10.77 -28.42 -7.72
C TYR A 97 -11.32 -27.30 -6.83
N ILE A 98 -10.86 -27.30 -5.57
CA ILE A 98 -11.18 -26.23 -4.62
C ILE A 98 -10.26 -25.05 -4.93
N ARG A 99 -10.86 -23.91 -5.26
CA ARG A 99 -10.16 -22.69 -5.67
C ARG A 99 -10.22 -21.66 -4.52
N PRO A 100 -9.14 -20.89 -4.26
CA PRO A 100 -9.23 -19.74 -3.37
C PRO A 100 -10.10 -18.65 -4.01
N LEU A 101 -10.54 -17.66 -3.22
CA LEU A 101 -11.22 -16.47 -3.76
C LEU A 101 -10.37 -15.81 -4.84
N HIS A 102 -10.99 -15.56 -5.98
CA HIS A 102 -10.36 -14.94 -7.14
C HIS A 102 -10.57 -13.40 -7.11
N PRO A 103 -9.68 -12.60 -7.71
CA PRO A 103 -9.89 -11.17 -7.87
C PRO A 103 -11.26 -10.79 -8.44
N ASP A 104 -11.78 -11.59 -9.38
CA ASP A 104 -13.10 -11.42 -9.97
C ASP A 104 -14.23 -11.53 -8.92
N ASP A 105 -14.15 -12.50 -7.99
CA ASP A 105 -15.11 -12.66 -6.90
C ASP A 105 -15.08 -11.43 -5.97
N MET A 106 -13.86 -10.99 -5.62
CA MET A 106 -13.64 -9.85 -4.70
C MET A 106 -14.08 -8.52 -5.34
N MET A 107 -13.71 -8.28 -6.60
CA MET A 107 -14.13 -7.07 -7.31
C MET A 107 -15.64 -7.07 -7.57
N GLY A 108 -16.22 -8.23 -7.90
CA GLY A 108 -17.65 -8.40 -8.05
C GLY A 108 -18.40 -7.97 -6.79
N ILE A 109 -17.99 -8.46 -5.62
CA ILE A 109 -18.71 -8.14 -4.37
C ILE A 109 -18.57 -6.66 -3.99
N HIS A 110 -17.38 -6.08 -4.20
CA HIS A 110 -17.16 -4.66 -3.96
C HIS A 110 -17.86 -3.76 -4.99
N SER A 111 -18.22 -4.26 -6.18
CA SER A 111 -19.05 -3.52 -7.13
C SER A 111 -20.52 -3.37 -6.67
N ILE A 112 -21.02 -4.33 -5.88
CA ILE A 112 -22.39 -4.33 -5.34
C ILE A 112 -22.47 -3.50 -4.06
N TYR A 113 -21.56 -3.76 -3.11
CA TYR A 113 -21.64 -3.19 -1.77
C TYR A 113 -20.67 -2.04 -1.52
N GLY A 114 -19.68 -1.83 -2.39
CA GLY A 114 -18.60 -0.87 -2.17
C GLY A 114 -17.60 -1.34 -1.12
N TRP A 115 -16.70 -0.44 -0.74
CA TRP A 115 -15.78 -0.61 0.38
C TRP A 115 -16.41 -0.03 1.65
N LYS A 116 -16.06 -0.59 2.80
CA LYS A 116 -16.45 -0.01 4.09
C LYS A 116 -15.96 1.44 4.15
N ASN A 117 -16.90 2.40 4.31
CA ASN A 117 -16.58 3.82 4.31
C ASN A 117 -15.41 4.15 5.24
N PRO A 118 -14.25 4.52 4.69
CA PRO A 118 -13.06 4.80 5.48
C PRO A 118 -13.31 6.08 6.28
N LYS A 119 -13.12 6.00 7.60
CA LYS A 119 -13.30 7.14 8.49
C LYS A 119 -11.97 7.80 8.70
N TRP A 120 -11.93 9.10 8.44
CA TRP A 120 -10.76 9.94 8.62
C TRP A 120 -10.99 10.96 9.72
N SER A 121 -10.01 11.11 10.58
CA SER A 121 -9.97 12.16 11.59
C SER A 121 -8.90 13.17 11.21
N ARG A 122 -9.26 14.45 11.15
CA ARG A 122 -8.29 15.53 10.96
C ARG A 122 -7.48 15.71 12.23
N ILE A 123 -6.15 15.57 12.13
CA ILE A 123 -5.20 15.65 13.25
C ILE A 123 -4.30 16.88 13.20
N ASP A 124 -4.24 17.60 12.08
CA ASP A 124 -3.68 18.96 11.99
C ASP A 124 -4.48 19.76 10.96
N SER A 125 -4.58 21.07 11.18
CA SER A 125 -5.10 21.99 10.17
C SER A 125 -4.13 23.15 9.99
N ASN A 126 -3.30 23.05 8.96
CA ASN A 126 -2.23 24.02 8.74
C ASN A 126 -1.86 24.15 7.26
N ALA A 127 -2.21 25.30 6.67
CA ALA A 127 -1.88 25.61 5.29
C ALA A 127 -0.38 25.73 4.98
N GLY A 128 0.46 25.76 6.01
CA GLY A 128 1.91 25.73 5.91
C GLY A 128 2.50 24.33 5.79
N THR A 129 1.75 23.24 6.01
CA THR A 129 2.31 21.88 5.87
C THR A 129 2.73 21.61 4.42
N ARG A 130 3.95 21.09 4.23
CA ARG A 130 4.56 20.85 2.90
C ARG A 130 5.10 19.46 2.72
N ASP A 131 5.45 18.78 3.81
CA ASP A 131 5.92 17.41 3.77
C ASP A 131 5.35 16.65 4.97
N LEU A 132 5.06 15.37 4.75
CA LEU A 132 4.56 14.45 5.75
C LEU A 132 5.31 13.14 5.55
N ILE A 133 5.98 12.66 6.59
CA ILE A 133 6.73 11.40 6.54
C ILE A 133 6.41 10.54 7.75
N GLN A 134 6.52 9.22 7.56
CA GLN A 134 6.48 8.26 8.65
C GLN A 134 7.85 7.65 8.85
N VAL A 135 8.37 7.74 10.08
CA VAL A 135 9.57 7.01 10.48
C VAL A 135 9.14 5.73 11.17
N THR A 136 9.60 4.60 10.64
CA THR A 136 9.25 3.28 11.17
C THR A 136 10.47 2.37 11.19
N THR A 137 10.62 1.63 12.28
CA THR A 137 11.68 0.64 12.46
C THR A 137 11.23 -0.73 11.95
N ASN A 138 12.13 -1.45 11.28
CA ASN A 138 11.88 -2.82 10.82
C ASN A 138 12.20 -3.88 11.90
N ALA A 139 12.64 -3.46 13.08
CA ALA A 139 12.87 -4.35 14.22
C ALA A 139 11.58 -4.57 15.01
N SER A 140 11.50 -5.70 15.71
CA SER A 140 10.38 -6.03 16.60
C SER A 140 10.22 -5.05 17.78
N THR A 141 11.25 -4.26 18.08
CA THR A 141 11.18 -3.19 19.07
C THR A 141 11.09 -1.84 18.37
N VAL A 142 9.98 -1.15 18.59
CA VAL A 142 9.72 0.19 18.04
C VAL A 142 10.72 1.18 18.65
N SER A 143 11.31 2.03 17.82
CA SER A 143 12.20 3.09 18.32
C SER A 143 11.39 4.20 18.95
N GLY A 144 11.93 4.83 20.01
CA GLY A 144 11.36 6.05 20.60
C GLY A 144 11.34 7.25 19.64
N ILE A 145 11.93 7.15 18.45
CA ILE A 145 11.91 8.13 17.35
C ILE A 145 10.90 7.74 16.26
N ASP A 146 10.36 6.53 16.26
CA ASP A 146 9.33 6.18 15.28
C ASP A 146 8.09 7.05 15.47
N GLY A 147 7.38 7.32 14.38
CA GLY A 147 6.19 8.15 14.37
C GLY A 147 6.09 9.06 13.15
N LEU A 148 5.07 9.91 13.21
CA LEU A 148 4.68 10.80 12.13
C LEU A 148 5.34 12.17 12.30
N TYR A 149 5.87 12.70 11.21
CA TYR A 149 6.53 14.01 11.19
C TYR A 149 5.97 14.84 10.05
N GLN A 150 5.87 16.14 10.28
CA GLN A 150 5.53 17.10 9.24
C GLN A 150 6.57 18.21 9.15
N MET A 151 6.86 18.66 7.94
CA MET A 151 7.63 19.88 7.67
C MET A 151 6.68 20.96 7.17
N ARG A 152 6.88 22.19 7.65
CA ARG A 152 6.15 23.38 7.19
C ARG A 152 6.99 24.21 6.23
N SER A 153 6.33 25.07 5.46
CA SER A 153 6.92 25.95 4.45
C SER A 153 7.96 26.94 4.98
N ASN A 154 7.97 27.18 6.29
CA ASN A 154 8.94 28.02 6.99
C ASN A 154 10.12 27.22 7.60
N GLY A 155 10.30 25.95 7.22
CA GLY A 155 11.37 25.08 7.70
C GLY A 155 11.11 24.43 9.07
N GLN A 156 10.00 24.75 9.73
CA GLN A 156 9.66 24.09 11.00
C GLN A 156 9.37 22.61 10.80
N VAL A 157 9.88 21.77 11.70
CA VAL A 157 9.58 20.34 11.73
C VAL A 157 8.89 20.01 13.04
N PHE A 158 7.77 19.29 12.93
CA PHE A 158 7.00 18.82 14.08
C PHE A 158 6.96 17.30 14.09
N ARG A 159 6.94 16.74 15.29
CA ARG A 159 6.66 15.33 15.54
C ARG A 159 5.27 15.18 16.14
N SER A 160 4.48 14.24 15.63
CA SER A 160 3.19 13.87 16.20
C SER A 160 3.34 12.74 17.22
N ASN A 161 2.65 12.87 18.34
CA ASN A 161 2.39 11.77 19.26
C ASN A 161 0.89 11.71 19.56
N ASN A 162 0.20 10.72 19.01
CA ASN A 162 -1.26 10.56 19.14
C ASN A 162 -2.06 11.84 18.82
N GLY A 163 -1.65 12.57 17.77
CA GLY A 163 -2.31 13.80 17.32
C GLY A 163 -1.80 15.08 18.01
N VAL A 164 -0.89 14.98 18.98
CA VAL A 164 -0.24 16.16 19.59
C VAL A 164 1.06 16.45 18.85
N TRP A 165 1.17 17.64 18.26
CA TRP A 165 2.35 18.08 17.51
C TRP A 165 3.34 18.84 18.39
N THR A 166 4.59 18.39 18.41
CA THR A 166 5.70 19.02 19.14
C THR A 166 6.74 19.55 18.16
N LEU A 167 7.15 20.82 18.31
CA LEU A 167 8.18 21.45 17.48
C LEU A 167 9.57 20.88 17.81
N ILE A 168 10.22 20.26 16.83
CA ILE A 168 11.56 19.66 16.98
C ILE A 168 12.65 20.34 16.13
N ASN A 169 12.27 21.23 15.21
CA ASN A 169 13.19 22.06 14.43
C ASN A 169 12.53 23.40 14.12
N ASN A 170 13.29 24.49 14.19
CA ASN A 170 12.83 25.84 13.84
C ASN A 170 13.81 26.56 12.91
N ASP A 171 14.59 25.79 12.14
CA ASP A 171 15.54 26.34 11.17
C ASP A 171 14.83 26.64 9.84
N PRO A 172 14.82 27.90 9.36
CA PRO A 172 14.16 28.26 8.10
C PRO A 172 14.85 27.67 6.86
N ASN A 173 16.06 27.13 6.98
CA ASN A 173 16.77 26.51 5.87
C ASN A 173 16.33 25.07 5.62
N THR A 174 15.56 24.44 6.51
CA THR A 174 15.09 23.06 6.30
C THR A 174 14.21 22.97 5.06
N ALA A 175 14.65 22.17 4.09
CA ALA A 175 14.04 22.04 2.77
C ALA A 175 13.43 20.65 2.52
N GLN A 176 13.82 19.64 3.29
CA GLN A 176 13.32 18.27 3.19
C GLN A 176 13.54 17.54 4.51
N ILE A 177 12.61 16.64 4.87
CA ILE A 177 12.80 15.64 5.92
C ILE A 177 12.69 14.22 5.35
N THR A 178 13.39 13.27 5.94
CA THR A 178 13.24 11.84 5.66
C THR A 178 13.69 11.02 6.87
N GLY A 179 13.25 9.79 7.01
CA GLY A 179 13.70 8.97 8.12
C GLY A 179 13.32 7.51 8.01
N SER A 180 14.08 6.67 8.69
CA SER A 180 13.86 5.23 8.78
C SER A 180 14.62 4.68 9.98
N ASN A 181 14.18 3.54 10.51
CA ASN A 181 14.89 2.78 11.55
C ASN A 181 15.31 3.64 12.75
N GLY A 182 14.38 4.42 13.29
CA GLY A 182 14.62 5.26 14.46
C GLY A 182 15.58 6.42 14.22
N ARG A 183 15.74 6.89 12.98
CA ARG A 183 16.55 8.07 12.65
C ARG A 183 15.75 9.01 11.78
N LEU A 184 15.84 10.30 12.10
CA LEU A 184 15.26 11.38 11.31
C LEU A 184 16.38 12.23 10.75
N PHE A 185 16.27 12.59 9.48
CA PHE A 185 17.23 13.41 8.77
C PHE A 185 16.53 14.62 8.17
N GLN A 186 17.30 15.70 8.04
CA GLN A 186 16.86 16.86 7.27
C GLN A 186 17.96 17.30 6.31
N ARG A 187 17.53 17.86 5.19
CA ARG A 187 18.39 18.57 4.25
C ARG A 187 18.03 20.05 4.29
N HIS A 188 19.05 20.91 4.32
CA HIS A 188 18.87 22.34 4.17
C HIS A 188 18.85 22.76 2.70
N THR A 189 18.41 23.99 2.41
CA THR A 189 18.36 24.57 1.06
C THR A 189 19.72 24.64 0.37
N ASP A 190 20.80 24.73 1.15
CA ASP A 190 22.19 24.70 0.67
C ASP A 190 22.73 23.27 0.43
N GLY A 191 21.91 22.24 0.68
CA GLY A 191 22.28 20.83 0.54
C GLY A 191 22.97 20.22 1.76
N SER A 192 23.27 21.00 2.81
CA SER A 192 23.82 20.44 4.05
C SER A 192 22.82 19.48 4.70
N THR A 193 23.33 18.45 5.36
CA THR A 193 22.52 17.33 5.87
C THR A 193 22.75 17.11 7.35
N TRP A 194 21.67 16.86 8.08
CA TRP A 194 21.66 16.78 9.52
C TRP A 194 20.85 15.56 10.02
N LEU A 195 21.26 15.00 11.15
CA LEU A 195 20.64 13.85 11.82
C LEU A 195 20.06 14.27 13.17
N TRP A 196 18.82 13.86 13.44
CA TRP A 196 18.17 13.97 14.74
C TRP A 196 18.00 12.60 15.40
N THR A 197 18.38 12.52 16.67
CA THR A 197 18.40 11.29 17.48
C THR A 197 17.47 11.37 18.70
N GLY A 198 16.44 12.23 18.66
CA GLY A 198 15.38 12.23 19.65
C GLY A 198 15.51 13.24 20.81
N ASN A 199 16.59 14.02 20.89
CA ASN A 199 16.83 14.91 22.03
C ASN A 199 16.51 16.38 21.69
N GLY A 200 15.31 16.83 22.10
CA GLY A 200 14.88 18.23 21.94
C GLY A 200 14.98 18.70 20.49
N GLN A 201 15.57 19.88 20.29
CA GLN A 201 15.82 20.47 18.96
C GLN A 201 17.27 20.33 18.50
N ALA A 202 18.05 19.42 19.09
CA ALA A 202 19.46 19.26 18.75
C ALA A 202 19.64 18.38 17.51
N TRP A 203 20.25 18.95 16.46
CA TRP A 203 20.57 18.25 15.22
C TRP A 203 22.08 18.12 15.06
N THR A 204 22.54 16.93 14.65
CA THR A 204 23.94 16.64 14.39
C THR A 204 24.24 16.86 12.93
N TYR A 205 25.21 17.72 12.62
CA TYR A 205 25.70 17.92 11.27
C TYR A 205 26.39 16.66 10.74
N ILE A 206 25.98 16.17 9.57
CA ILE A 206 26.51 14.95 8.96
C ILE A 206 26.89 15.12 7.48
N GLY A 207 26.70 16.29 6.87
CA GLY A 207 27.06 16.51 5.47
C GLY A 207 27.19 17.99 5.13
N ALA A 208 28.25 18.33 4.40
CA ALA A 208 28.53 19.71 4.00
C ALA A 208 27.55 20.27 3.00
N ALA A 209 27.39 21.60 3.05
CA ALA A 209 26.65 22.35 2.05
C ALA A 209 27.19 22.03 0.66
N SER A 210 26.29 21.67 -0.24
CA SER A 210 26.58 21.38 -1.63
C SER A 210 25.31 21.54 -2.43
N ASP A 211 25.32 22.51 -3.34
CA ASP A 211 24.24 22.73 -4.30
C ASP A 211 24.05 21.53 -5.24
N ASN A 212 24.99 20.59 -5.26
CA ASN A 212 24.88 19.34 -6.01
C ASN A 212 23.85 18.37 -5.40
N VAL A 213 23.50 18.50 -4.11
CA VAL A 213 22.52 17.60 -3.46
C VAL A 213 21.09 17.99 -3.86
N ILE A 214 20.37 17.10 -4.55
CA ILE A 214 18.99 17.31 -5.00
C ILE A 214 17.98 16.96 -3.91
N ASP A 215 18.15 15.80 -3.28
CA ASP A 215 17.30 15.28 -2.21
C ASP A 215 18.06 14.24 -1.38
N ILE A 216 17.44 13.84 -0.27
CA ILE A 216 17.87 12.74 0.58
C ILE A 216 16.76 11.69 0.73
N VAL A 217 17.15 10.42 0.83
CA VAL A 217 16.23 9.28 1.01
C VAL A 217 16.80 8.33 2.06
N ALA A 218 16.01 8.06 3.11
CA ALA A 218 16.36 7.11 4.16
C ALA A 218 15.56 5.82 4.02
N ALA A 219 16.24 4.68 4.21
CA ALA A 219 15.61 3.38 4.36
C ALA A 219 16.55 2.43 5.10
N SER A 220 15.99 1.42 5.77
CA SER A 220 16.77 0.56 6.66
C SER A 220 17.56 1.45 7.64
N ASP A 221 18.82 1.16 7.92
CA ASP A 221 19.73 2.00 8.71
C ASP A 221 20.57 2.99 7.87
N GLN A 222 20.23 3.22 6.60
CA GLN A 222 21.02 3.99 5.63
C GLN A 222 20.38 5.33 5.25
N LEU A 223 21.23 6.24 4.76
CA LEU A 223 20.84 7.52 4.16
C LEU A 223 21.58 7.71 2.83
N TYR A 224 20.84 8.09 1.80
CA TYR A 224 21.37 8.37 0.47
C TYR A 224 21.01 9.79 0.05
N SER A 225 21.83 10.37 -0.82
CA SER A 225 21.56 11.65 -1.46
C SER A 225 21.65 11.49 -2.99
N ARG A 226 20.62 11.93 -3.74
CA ARG A 226 20.77 12.09 -5.19
C ARG A 226 21.46 13.40 -5.51
N ARG A 227 22.24 13.42 -6.59
CA ARG A 227 23.04 14.56 -7.00
C ARG A 227 22.72 15.04 -8.41
N LYS A 228 22.97 16.32 -8.69
CA LYS A 228 22.76 16.96 -10.02
C LYS A 228 23.65 16.37 -11.10
N ASP A 229 24.80 15.84 -10.73
CA ASP A 229 25.68 15.07 -11.62
C ASP A 229 25.13 13.67 -11.99
N GLY A 230 23.96 13.29 -11.47
CA GLY A 230 23.29 12.01 -11.72
C GLY A 230 23.69 10.91 -10.74
N TRP A 231 24.74 11.11 -9.94
CA TRP A 231 25.24 10.11 -9.00
C TRP A 231 24.40 10.06 -7.72
N VAL A 232 24.59 8.97 -6.98
CA VAL A 232 24.06 8.81 -5.63
C VAL A 232 25.24 8.73 -4.67
N ALA A 233 25.16 9.41 -3.54
CA ALA A 233 26.09 9.21 -2.43
C ALA A 233 25.36 8.61 -1.24
N ARG A 234 26.06 7.80 -0.45
CA ARG A 234 25.56 7.16 0.76
C ARG A 234 26.35 7.66 1.96
N TRP A 235 25.65 8.05 3.02
CA TRP A 235 26.29 8.38 4.29
C TRP A 235 26.89 7.11 4.91
N THR A 236 28.11 7.17 5.45
CA THR A 236 28.79 5.99 5.99
C THR A 236 28.17 5.47 7.29
N GLY A 237 27.28 6.25 7.91
CA GLY A 237 26.71 5.96 9.23
C GLY A 237 27.46 6.63 10.38
N SER A 238 28.52 7.39 10.10
CA SER A 238 29.33 8.05 11.13
C SER A 238 29.94 9.37 10.65
N GLY A 239 29.97 10.36 11.55
CA GLY A 239 30.52 11.68 11.28
C GLY A 239 29.91 12.33 10.04
N SER A 240 30.74 13.04 9.28
CA SER A 240 30.35 13.73 8.05
C SER A 240 30.82 13.04 6.77
N SER A 241 31.03 11.72 6.81
CA SER A 241 31.61 10.96 5.70
C SER A 241 30.55 10.39 4.78
N TRP A 242 30.74 10.58 3.47
CA TRP A 242 29.86 10.08 2.41
C TRP A 242 30.68 9.38 1.35
N VAL A 243 30.13 8.31 0.78
CA VAL A 243 30.74 7.54 -0.32
C VAL A 243 29.86 7.60 -1.54
N SER A 244 30.45 7.86 -2.71
CA SER A 244 29.74 7.77 -3.97
C SER A 244 29.41 6.31 -4.28
N VAL A 245 28.18 6.06 -4.72
CA VAL A 245 27.73 4.76 -5.23
C VAL A 245 27.88 4.79 -6.75
N GLU A 246 28.71 3.89 -7.29
CA GLU A 246 29.12 3.94 -8.70
C GLU A 246 28.01 3.56 -9.67
N GLN A 247 27.47 4.46 -10.50
CA GLN A 247 26.37 4.10 -11.41
C GLN A 247 26.83 3.55 -12.78
N PRO A 248 26.04 2.67 -13.41
CA PRO A 248 26.45 1.96 -14.65
C PRO A 248 26.43 2.84 -15.90
N THR A 249 25.63 3.92 -15.92
CA THR A 249 25.62 4.92 -17.01
C THR A 249 25.36 6.31 -16.44
N ALA A 250 25.94 7.35 -17.05
CA ALA A 250 25.77 8.75 -16.67
C ALA A 250 24.38 9.35 -17.01
N SER A 251 23.33 8.54 -16.99
CA SER A 251 21.96 9.04 -17.11
C SER A 251 21.55 9.70 -15.79
N VAL A 252 20.80 10.79 -15.85
CA VAL A 252 20.42 11.54 -14.65
C VAL A 252 19.44 10.71 -13.81
N SER A 253 19.79 10.42 -12.57
CA SER A 253 18.90 9.78 -11.60
C SER A 253 17.64 10.64 -11.38
N LYS A 254 16.46 10.08 -11.67
CA LYS A 254 15.16 10.74 -11.51
C LYS A 254 14.59 10.51 -10.11
N GLN A 255 14.67 9.28 -9.62
CA GLN A 255 14.14 8.88 -8.30
C GLN A 255 14.94 7.69 -7.78
N ILE A 256 15.18 7.63 -6.47
CA ILE A 256 15.72 6.45 -5.80
C ILE A 256 14.77 5.95 -4.73
N THR A 257 14.82 4.65 -4.49
CA THR A 257 14.17 4.00 -3.35
C THR A 257 15.02 2.81 -2.89
N ILE A 258 14.93 2.44 -1.62
CA ILE A 258 15.83 1.48 -1.00
C ILE A 258 15.04 0.47 -0.18
N THR A 259 15.35 -0.82 -0.35
CA THR A 259 14.75 -1.91 0.41
C THR A 259 15.33 -2.03 1.81
N ASP A 260 14.64 -2.77 2.69
CA ASP A 260 15.14 -3.10 4.02
C ASP A 260 16.46 -3.88 3.99
N THR A 261 16.62 -4.71 2.96
CA THR A 261 17.87 -5.42 2.61
C THR A 261 18.92 -4.52 1.94
N LYS A 262 18.69 -3.20 1.88
CA LYS A 262 19.62 -2.19 1.35
C LYS A 262 19.90 -2.32 -0.15
N THR A 263 18.96 -2.88 -0.90
CA THR A 263 19.01 -2.83 -2.37
C THR A 263 18.59 -1.43 -2.79
N LEU A 264 19.49 -0.72 -3.47
CA LEU A 264 19.24 0.60 -4.02
C LEU A 264 18.64 0.45 -5.41
N TRP A 265 17.42 0.95 -5.59
CA TRP A 265 16.75 1.08 -6.87
C TRP A 265 16.84 2.52 -7.35
N ASN A 266 17.08 2.69 -8.65
CA ASN A 266 17.23 3.98 -9.27
C ASN A 266 16.47 4.00 -10.60
N LEU A 267 15.47 4.87 -10.67
CA LEU A 267 14.77 5.23 -11.89
C LEU A 267 15.55 6.35 -12.57
N LEU A 268 15.99 6.10 -13.79
CA LEU A 268 16.71 7.06 -14.60
C LEU A 268 15.73 8.00 -15.31
N SER A 269 16.18 9.18 -15.72
CA SER A 269 15.38 10.14 -16.49
C SER A 269 14.86 9.60 -17.82
N THR A 270 15.47 8.51 -18.32
CA THR A 270 15.03 7.78 -19.52
C THR A 270 13.85 6.85 -19.27
N GLY A 271 13.47 6.58 -18.01
CA GLY A 271 12.52 5.53 -17.61
C GLY A 271 13.17 4.18 -17.29
N ASN A 272 14.44 3.98 -17.62
CA ASN A 272 15.12 2.73 -17.32
C ASN A 272 15.29 2.54 -15.81
N LEU A 273 15.15 1.29 -15.36
CA LEU A 273 15.36 0.89 -13.97
C LEU A 273 16.68 0.15 -13.85
N VAL A 274 17.52 0.66 -12.95
CA VAL A 274 18.75 0.01 -12.54
C VAL A 274 18.73 -0.20 -11.03
N ARG A 275 19.39 -1.26 -10.56
CA ARG A 275 19.55 -1.51 -9.11
C ARG A 275 20.96 -1.91 -8.75
N SER A 276 21.36 -1.63 -7.53
CA SER A 276 22.60 -2.12 -6.92
C SER A 276 22.30 -2.78 -5.59
N THR A 277 22.80 -4.00 -5.42
CA THR A 277 22.69 -4.74 -4.16
C THR A 277 23.75 -4.30 -3.17
N TRP A 278 23.46 -4.46 -1.88
CA TRP A 278 24.42 -4.20 -0.81
C TRP A 278 25.67 -5.10 -0.96
N PRO A 279 26.90 -4.60 -0.74
CA PRO A 279 27.29 -3.30 -0.16
C PRO A 279 27.55 -2.19 -1.18
N HIS A 280 26.97 -2.27 -2.38
CA HIS A 280 27.22 -1.36 -3.50
C HIS A 280 28.68 -1.34 -3.97
N SER A 281 29.31 -2.51 -4.00
CA SER A 281 30.65 -2.66 -4.59
C SER A 281 30.65 -2.28 -6.06
N SER A 282 31.81 -1.91 -6.59
CA SER A 282 31.99 -1.67 -8.03
C SER A 282 31.45 -2.86 -8.85
N GLY A 283 30.73 -2.56 -9.93
CA GLY A 283 30.09 -3.58 -10.78
C GLY A 283 28.81 -4.22 -10.22
N SER A 284 28.31 -3.81 -9.04
CA SER A 284 27.07 -4.35 -8.45
C SER A 284 25.78 -3.94 -9.16
N TRP A 285 25.86 -3.02 -10.12
CA TRP A 285 24.68 -2.51 -10.79
C TRP A 285 24.17 -3.42 -11.88
N GLN A 286 22.85 -3.58 -11.91
CA GLN A 286 22.11 -4.37 -12.89
C GLN A 286 21.07 -3.48 -13.54
N ILE A 287 20.96 -3.59 -14.87
CA ILE A 287 19.78 -3.10 -15.59
C ILE A 287 18.67 -4.11 -15.36
N VAL A 288 17.54 -3.65 -14.82
CA VAL A 288 16.41 -4.51 -14.46
C VAL A 288 15.26 -4.35 -15.45
N ASP A 289 15.07 -3.14 -15.97
CA ASP A 289 14.03 -2.84 -16.95
C ASP A 289 14.45 -1.69 -17.87
N ILE A 290 14.25 -1.88 -19.17
CA ILE A 290 14.47 -0.86 -20.21
C ILE A 290 13.10 -0.48 -20.74
N ASN A 291 12.48 0.52 -20.13
CA ASN A 291 11.13 0.92 -20.46
C ASN A 291 10.94 2.41 -20.18
N THR A 292 10.73 3.20 -21.23
CA THR A 292 10.54 4.65 -21.13
C THR A 292 9.22 5.04 -20.48
N ALA A 293 8.28 4.10 -20.35
CA ALA A 293 6.99 4.34 -19.72
C ALA A 293 7.08 4.43 -18.19
N ASN A 294 8.14 3.94 -17.54
CA ASN A 294 8.26 4.02 -16.09
C ASN A 294 8.42 5.49 -15.65
N ILE A 295 7.54 5.96 -14.77
CA ILE A 295 7.52 7.34 -14.30
C ILE A 295 7.77 7.52 -12.81
N ALA A 296 7.48 6.50 -11.99
CA ALA A 296 7.77 6.50 -10.56
C ALA A 296 8.06 5.09 -10.03
N ILE A 297 8.73 5.02 -8.89
CA ILE A 297 9.03 3.77 -8.18
C ILE A 297 8.69 3.90 -6.69
N ALA A 298 8.36 2.77 -6.06
CA ALA A 298 8.12 2.68 -4.63
C ALA A 298 8.67 1.35 -4.09
N VAL A 299 9.04 1.33 -2.81
CA VAL A 299 9.45 0.10 -2.11
C VAL A 299 8.68 -0.01 -0.81
N GLY A 300 8.01 -1.15 -0.65
CA GLY A 300 7.40 -1.58 0.59
C GLY A 300 8.25 -2.68 1.22
N GLY A 301 9.04 -2.34 2.24
CA GLY A 301 9.92 -3.31 2.88
C GLY A 301 10.98 -3.85 1.92
N ASN A 302 10.78 -5.04 1.37
CA ASN A 302 11.61 -5.61 0.30
C ASN A 302 10.91 -5.75 -1.05
N GLU A 303 9.62 -5.42 -1.12
CA GLU A 303 8.84 -5.46 -2.35
C GLU A 303 9.08 -4.21 -3.19
N PHE A 304 9.23 -4.39 -4.50
CA PHE A 304 9.50 -3.32 -5.45
C PHE A 304 8.32 -3.12 -6.39
N TYR A 305 7.92 -1.85 -6.53
CA TYR A 305 6.81 -1.44 -7.38
C TYR A 305 7.24 -0.30 -8.32
N LYS A 306 6.64 -0.27 -9.50
CA LYS A 306 6.78 0.82 -10.46
C LYS A 306 5.43 1.27 -10.98
N LEU A 307 5.34 2.56 -11.28
CA LEU A 307 4.21 3.20 -11.96
C LEU A 307 4.64 3.55 -13.38
N GLN A 308 3.79 3.21 -14.35
CA GLN A 308 3.97 3.58 -15.75
C GLN A 308 3.07 4.76 -16.16
N SER A 309 3.41 5.42 -17.26
CA SER A 309 2.76 6.65 -17.74
C SER A 309 1.31 6.45 -18.20
N ASP A 310 0.90 5.23 -18.47
CA ASP A 310 -0.49 4.83 -18.77
C ASP A 310 -1.31 4.53 -17.50
N GLY A 311 -0.70 4.65 -16.32
CA GLY A 311 -1.33 4.40 -15.02
C GLY A 311 -1.23 2.95 -14.55
N LEU A 312 -0.48 2.08 -15.24
CA LEU A 312 -0.24 0.73 -14.75
C LEU A 312 0.63 0.76 -13.49
N VAL A 313 0.20 0.05 -12.45
CA VAL A 313 1.04 -0.28 -11.30
C VAL A 313 1.53 -1.72 -11.44
N VAL A 314 2.85 -1.90 -11.38
CA VAL A 314 3.51 -3.17 -11.63
C VAL A 314 4.41 -3.53 -10.46
N TRP A 315 4.26 -4.76 -9.97
CA TRP A 315 5.08 -5.37 -8.94
C TRP A 315 6.15 -6.28 -9.55
N LEU A 316 7.36 -6.27 -8.99
CA LEU A 316 8.38 -7.27 -9.33
C LEU A 316 8.30 -8.44 -8.36
N ASN A 317 7.80 -9.59 -8.81
CA ASN A 317 7.88 -10.81 -8.03
C ASN A 317 9.35 -11.25 -7.96
N MET A 318 10.00 -10.99 -6.83
CA MET A 318 11.43 -11.26 -6.64
C MET A 318 11.75 -12.75 -6.45
N LYS A 319 10.75 -13.59 -6.16
CA LYS A 319 10.92 -15.05 -5.97
C LYS A 319 10.99 -15.79 -7.31
N GLU A 320 10.04 -15.49 -8.19
CA GLU A 320 9.93 -16.11 -9.52
C GLU A 320 10.53 -15.23 -10.63
N TYR A 321 10.91 -13.99 -10.28
CA TYR A 321 11.61 -13.03 -11.11
C TYR A 321 10.86 -12.63 -12.39
N TYR A 322 9.63 -12.15 -12.23
CA TYR A 322 8.84 -11.56 -13.32
C TYR A 322 8.03 -10.34 -12.88
N TRP A 323 7.64 -9.53 -13.86
CA TRP A 323 6.78 -8.37 -13.66
C TRP A 323 5.30 -8.79 -13.65
N GLN A 324 4.59 -8.43 -12.58
CA GLN A 324 3.16 -8.66 -12.45
C GLN A 324 2.43 -7.33 -12.42
N ILE A 325 1.50 -7.13 -13.36
CA ILE A 325 0.59 -5.99 -13.34
C ILE A 325 -0.38 -6.21 -12.18
N ILE A 326 -0.46 -5.26 -11.26
CA ILE A 326 -1.35 -5.33 -10.10
C ILE A 326 -2.46 -4.28 -10.15
N GLU A 327 -2.35 -3.28 -11.04
CA GLU A 327 -3.39 -2.30 -11.34
C GLU A 327 -3.34 -1.94 -12.83
N ASN A 328 -4.50 -1.87 -13.49
CA ASN A 328 -4.59 -1.77 -14.95
C ASN A 328 -4.53 -0.34 -15.51
N ALA A 329 -4.94 0.67 -14.74
CA ALA A 329 -4.92 2.08 -15.14
C ALA A 329 -5.41 2.96 -13.97
N GLY A 330 -5.21 4.27 -14.09
CA GLY A 330 -5.82 5.27 -13.21
C GLY A 330 -4.85 5.85 -12.20
N SER A 331 -3.82 5.09 -11.79
CA SER A 331 -2.77 5.57 -10.90
C SER A 331 -1.97 6.74 -11.49
N VAL A 332 -1.74 7.75 -10.67
CA VAL A 332 -0.86 8.90 -10.96
C VAL A 332 0.26 9.04 -9.94
N ALA A 333 0.19 8.32 -8.82
CA ALA A 333 1.25 8.23 -7.84
C ALA A 333 1.16 6.91 -7.05
N VAL A 334 2.31 6.39 -6.65
CA VAL A 334 2.43 5.20 -5.80
C VAL A 334 3.27 5.52 -4.58
N TYR A 335 2.86 5.00 -3.43
CA TYR A 335 3.53 5.15 -2.14
C TYR A 335 3.63 3.80 -1.47
N ALA A 336 4.70 3.52 -0.73
CA ALA A 336 4.82 2.25 -0.02
C ALA A 336 5.55 2.42 1.30
N SER A 337 5.16 1.60 2.28
CA SER A 337 5.76 1.57 3.62
C SER A 337 5.49 0.23 4.28
N GLY A 338 6.54 -0.46 4.74
CA GLY A 338 6.39 -1.84 5.19
C GLY A 338 5.80 -2.72 4.10
N ASP A 339 4.87 -3.59 4.44
CA ASP A 339 4.22 -4.47 3.45
C ASP A 339 3.03 -3.81 2.72
N TYR A 340 2.83 -2.50 2.93
CA TYR A 340 1.70 -1.76 2.34
C TYR A 340 2.12 -0.96 1.12
N LEU A 341 1.29 -1.03 0.09
CA LEU A 341 1.35 -0.22 -1.13
C LEU A 341 0.06 0.57 -1.27
N TYR A 342 0.21 1.83 -1.66
CA TYR A 342 -0.89 2.76 -1.92
C TYR A 342 -0.80 3.28 -3.34
N SER A 343 -1.95 3.40 -4.00
CA SER A 343 -2.13 4.00 -5.32
C SER A 343 -3.04 5.20 -5.18
N LYS A 344 -2.61 6.36 -5.69
CA LYS A 344 -3.45 7.54 -5.84
C LYS A 344 -3.85 7.64 -7.30
N HIS A 345 -5.15 7.72 -7.55
CA HIS A 345 -5.68 7.86 -8.91
C HIS A 345 -5.83 9.33 -9.33
N GLY A 346 -5.95 9.54 -10.64
CA GLY A 346 -6.12 10.88 -11.23
C GLY A 346 -7.43 11.59 -10.85
N ASP A 347 -8.44 10.84 -10.39
CA ASP A 347 -9.70 11.36 -9.85
C ASP A 347 -9.62 11.77 -8.36
N GLY A 348 -8.43 11.62 -7.74
CA GLY A 348 -8.17 11.95 -6.34
C GLY A 348 -8.40 10.78 -5.37
N THR A 349 -8.96 9.66 -5.83
CA THR A 349 -9.18 8.50 -4.96
C THR A 349 -7.86 7.87 -4.53
N VAL A 350 -7.82 7.31 -3.31
CA VAL A 350 -6.65 6.61 -2.77
C VAL A 350 -7.03 5.19 -2.41
N TRP A 351 -6.15 4.26 -2.77
CA TRP A 351 -6.37 2.84 -2.66
C TRP A 351 -5.17 2.16 -2.01
N ARG A 352 -5.42 1.10 -1.22
CA ARG A 352 -4.40 0.24 -0.60
C ARG A 352 -4.44 -1.14 -1.23
N TYR A 353 -3.29 -1.64 -1.67
CA TYR A 353 -3.18 -2.97 -2.25
C TYR A 353 -3.47 -4.04 -1.20
N THR A 354 -4.29 -5.02 -1.54
CA THR A 354 -4.68 -6.08 -0.60
C THR A 354 -3.68 -7.25 -0.54
N GLY A 355 -2.70 -7.27 -1.43
CA GLY A 355 -1.81 -8.42 -1.65
C GLY A 355 -2.28 -9.35 -2.76
N THR A 356 -3.54 -9.22 -3.20
CA THR A 356 -4.13 -10.00 -4.29
C THR A 356 -4.18 -9.17 -5.57
N GLN A 357 -3.67 -9.72 -6.68
CA GLN A 357 -3.56 -9.04 -7.97
C GLN A 357 -4.91 -8.41 -8.37
N TYR A 358 -4.89 -7.13 -8.78
CA TYR A 358 -6.07 -6.35 -9.17
C TYR A 358 -7.06 -6.01 -8.04
N VAL A 359 -6.85 -6.47 -6.82
CA VAL A 359 -7.74 -6.19 -5.68
C VAL A 359 -7.15 -5.11 -4.80
N TRP A 360 -7.86 -3.99 -4.72
CA TRP A 360 -7.44 -2.78 -4.02
C TRP A 360 -8.56 -2.28 -3.11
N GLU A 361 -8.25 -1.99 -1.86
CA GLU A 361 -9.17 -1.39 -0.89
C GLU A 361 -9.18 0.13 -1.04
N GLN A 362 -10.36 0.71 -1.29
CA GLN A 362 -10.48 2.16 -1.33
C GLN A 362 -10.35 2.76 0.08
N LEU A 363 -9.39 3.67 0.26
CA LEU A 363 -9.17 4.43 1.49
C LEU A 363 -9.71 5.86 1.41
N ASP A 364 -9.87 6.43 0.22
CA ASP A 364 -10.38 7.79 0.03
C ASP A 364 -11.29 7.88 -1.21
N GLY A 365 -12.38 8.63 -1.06
CA GLY A 365 -13.41 8.89 -2.08
C GLY A 365 -13.11 10.01 -3.08
N GLY A 366 -11.93 10.64 -3.07
CA GLY A 366 -11.56 11.66 -4.06
C GLY A 366 -11.28 13.06 -3.49
N ARG A 367 -10.72 13.16 -2.28
CA ARG A 367 -10.23 14.45 -1.76
C ARG A 367 -8.97 14.90 -2.52
N ASP A 368 -8.62 16.18 -2.40
CA ASP A 368 -7.37 16.71 -2.96
C ASP A 368 -6.17 16.21 -2.14
N ILE A 369 -5.78 14.94 -2.34
CA ILE A 369 -4.67 14.31 -1.63
C ILE A 369 -3.34 14.71 -2.27
N SER A 370 -2.45 15.30 -1.48
CA SER A 370 -1.10 15.65 -1.89
C SER A 370 -0.09 14.51 -1.65
N SER A 371 -0.21 13.81 -0.52
CA SER A 371 0.63 12.65 -0.20
C SER A 371 -0.09 11.67 0.72
N VAL A 372 0.34 10.40 0.63
CA VAL A 372 -0.10 9.30 1.49
C VAL A 372 1.13 8.75 2.21
N VAL A 373 1.05 8.59 3.52
CA VAL A 373 2.07 7.90 4.31
C VAL A 373 1.46 6.83 5.17
N GLY A 374 2.16 5.70 5.28
CA GLY A 374 1.74 4.59 6.13
C GLY A 374 2.88 4.14 7.04
N ASP A 375 2.54 3.38 8.08
CA ASP A 375 3.51 2.65 8.89
C ASP A 375 3.41 1.13 8.67
N ARG A 376 4.39 0.40 9.22
CA ARG A 376 4.43 -1.07 9.16
C ARG A 376 3.31 -1.76 9.93
N SER A 377 2.55 -1.03 10.75
CA SER A 377 1.40 -1.55 11.50
C SER A 377 0.07 -1.31 10.76
N GLY A 378 0.10 -0.69 9.59
CA GLY A 378 -1.07 -0.44 8.75
C GLY A 378 -1.83 0.84 9.12
N ASN A 379 -1.28 1.70 9.99
CA ASN A 379 -1.82 3.05 10.16
C ASN A 379 -1.53 3.85 8.88
N VAL A 380 -2.48 4.70 8.50
CA VAL A 380 -2.40 5.52 7.28
C VAL A 380 -2.74 6.96 7.61
N TRP A 381 -1.99 7.87 7.01
CA TRP A 381 -2.20 9.29 7.06
C TRP A 381 -2.17 9.88 5.65
N GLU A 382 -2.91 10.97 5.48
CA GLU A 382 -2.97 11.73 4.25
C GLU A 382 -2.70 13.19 4.55
N MET A 383 -1.96 13.84 3.65
CA MET A 383 -1.85 15.29 3.60
C MET A 383 -2.71 15.79 2.44
N LEU A 384 -3.64 16.71 2.70
CA LEU A 384 -4.42 17.35 1.66
C LEU A 384 -3.60 18.44 0.95
N GLY A 385 -4.02 18.86 -0.24
CA GLY A 385 -3.42 19.94 -1.01
C GLY A 385 -3.46 21.30 -0.30
N ASP A 386 -4.39 21.49 0.63
CA ASP A 386 -4.46 22.67 1.49
C ASP A 386 -3.59 22.57 2.76
N GLY A 387 -2.86 21.45 2.97
CA GLY A 387 -1.96 21.23 4.10
C GLY A 387 -2.60 20.60 5.34
N ASP A 388 -3.91 20.34 5.36
CA ASP A 388 -4.55 19.58 6.43
C ASP A 388 -4.01 18.14 6.48
N VAL A 389 -3.84 17.60 7.68
CA VAL A 389 -3.35 16.23 7.90
C VAL A 389 -4.46 15.39 8.52
N LEU A 390 -4.73 14.23 7.91
CA LEU A 390 -5.75 13.29 8.36
C LEU A 390 -5.13 11.95 8.72
N ARG A 391 -5.79 11.25 9.65
CA ARG A 391 -5.49 9.89 10.06
C ARG A 391 -6.67 8.98 9.76
N LEU A 392 -6.42 7.82 9.18
CA LEU A 392 -7.42 6.76 9.03
C LEU A 392 -7.71 6.14 10.41
N VAL A 393 -8.99 6.05 10.78
CA VAL A 393 -9.45 5.61 12.12
C VAL A 393 -10.46 4.44 12.08
N SER A 394 -10.73 3.85 10.91
CA SER A 394 -11.75 2.81 10.68
C SER A 394 -11.22 1.41 10.43
#